data_AF-A0A7W1JWD5-F1
#
_entry.id   AF-A0A7W1JWD5-F1
#
_cell.length_a   1.000
_cell.length_b   1.000
_cell.length_c   1.000
_cell.angle_alpha   90.00
_cell.angle_beta   90.00
_cell.angle_gamma   90.00
#
_symmetry.space_group_name_H-M   'P 1'
#
loop_
_entity.id
_entity.type
_entity.pdbx_description
1 polymer ?
#
loop_
_entity_poly.entity_id
_entity_poly.type
_entity_poly.pdbx_seq_one_letter_code
_entity_poly.pdbx_strand_id
1 'polypeptide(L)'
;MRRASFVALLALVLLPGCGGGGGTPLTKKEYASKADAICGKYNQQTKSLGSPANLSGLGKVADKTLSILDNAIGDLKKLKPPASEKATADQWLTQVQNLKDDLAEIRDKAKANDAPGVQAVLPKAQDHNSKSNTLAARLGMSVCNRD
;
A
#
# COMPACT_ATOMS: atom_id res chain seq x y z
N MET A 1 57.97 -24.13 16.76
CA MET A 1 57.56 -22.77 17.17
C MET A 1 58.16 -21.74 16.21
N ARG A 2 57.33 -21.05 15.40
CA ARG A 2 57.48 -19.67 14.86
C ARG A 2 56.61 -19.46 13.59
N ARG A 3 55.48 -18.77 13.80
CA ARG A 3 54.80 -17.70 13.01
C ARG A 3 54.49 -17.83 11.50
N ALA A 4 53.37 -17.16 11.16
CA ALA A 4 52.87 -16.69 9.85
C ALA A 4 51.92 -17.66 9.11
N SER A 5 50.74 -17.31 8.61
CA SER A 5 50.04 -16.01 8.49
C SER A 5 48.53 -16.25 8.26
N PHE A 6 47.72 -15.34 8.80
CA PHE A 6 46.31 -15.12 8.49
C PHE A 6 46.12 -14.76 7.02
N VAL A 7 45.11 -15.35 6.36
CA VAL A 7 44.32 -14.64 5.33
C VAL A 7 42.87 -15.10 5.45
N ALA A 8 42.08 -14.28 6.15
CA ALA A 8 40.62 -14.31 6.11
C ALA A 8 40.15 -13.49 4.91
N LEU A 9 39.50 -14.12 3.91
CA LEU A 9 38.71 -13.40 2.92
C LEU A 9 37.25 -13.37 3.39
N LEU A 10 36.89 -12.26 4.03
CA LEU A 10 35.53 -11.89 4.36
C LEU A 10 34.84 -11.40 3.07
N ALA A 11 33.95 -12.19 2.50
CA ALA A 11 33.09 -11.76 1.40
C ALA A 11 32.01 -10.82 1.97
N LEU A 12 32.17 -9.52 1.70
CA LEU A 12 31.23 -8.47 2.07
C LEU A 12 29.97 -8.59 1.20
N VAL A 13 28.92 -9.21 1.73
CA VAL A 13 27.57 -9.19 1.13
C VAL A 13 26.97 -7.81 1.37
N LEU A 14 26.95 -6.97 0.33
CA LEU A 14 26.22 -5.71 0.34
C LEU A 14 24.72 -6.00 0.24
N LEU A 15 24.06 -5.97 1.40
CA LEU A 15 22.59 -5.84 1.49
C LEU A 15 22.18 -4.48 0.91
N PRO A 16 21.30 -4.39 -0.10
CA PRO A 16 20.67 -3.12 -0.43
C PRO A 16 19.71 -2.76 0.70
N GLY A 17 20.17 -1.88 1.59
CA GLY A 17 19.36 -1.24 2.61
C GLY A 17 18.15 -0.54 1.97
N CYS A 18 16.96 -0.91 2.42
CA CYS A 18 15.71 -0.25 2.09
C CYS A 18 15.69 1.11 2.80
N GLY A 19 16.26 2.15 2.18
CA GLY A 19 16.33 3.48 2.79
C GLY A 19 17.35 4.37 2.08
N GLY A 20 16.99 4.88 0.90
CA GLY A 20 17.87 5.75 0.11
C GLY A 20 17.09 6.85 -0.58
N GLY A 21 16.80 7.91 0.17
CA GLY A 21 16.35 9.18 -0.39
C GLY A 21 17.47 9.80 -1.20
N GLY A 22 17.25 9.98 -2.51
CA GLY A 22 18.21 10.63 -3.42
C GLY A 22 18.77 9.73 -4.53
N GLY A 23 17.98 8.79 -5.06
CA GLY A 23 18.35 8.02 -6.25
C GLY A 23 17.62 8.49 -7.52
N THR A 24 18.22 8.19 -8.67
CA THR A 24 17.64 8.24 -10.03
C THR A 24 16.20 7.70 -10.03
N PRO A 25 15.28 8.27 -10.83
CA PRO A 25 13.93 7.73 -10.97
C PRO A 25 13.94 6.23 -11.26
N LEU A 26 13.02 5.48 -10.65
CA LEU A 26 12.92 4.04 -10.85
C LEU A 26 12.51 3.75 -12.30
N THR A 27 12.91 2.60 -12.83
CA THR A 27 12.27 2.05 -14.03
C THR A 27 10.82 1.66 -13.70
N LYS A 28 9.98 1.51 -14.73
CA LYS A 28 8.58 1.07 -14.55
C LYS A 28 8.49 -0.26 -13.79
N LYS A 29 9.34 -1.23 -14.14
CA LYS A 29 9.38 -2.55 -13.50
C LYS A 29 9.79 -2.48 -12.03
N GLU A 30 10.80 -1.66 -11.69
CA GLU A 30 11.22 -1.47 -10.30
C GLU A 30 10.16 -0.75 -9.48
N TYR A 31 9.52 0.26 -10.05
CA TYR A 31 8.40 0.95 -9.42
C TYR A 31 7.26 -0.02 -9.10
N ALA A 32 6.81 -0.79 -10.09
CA ALA A 32 5.76 -1.79 -9.91
C ALA A 32 6.12 -2.84 -8.85
N SER A 33 7.33 -3.40 -8.92
CA SER A 33 7.79 -4.42 -7.95
C SER A 33 7.86 -3.88 -6.52
N LYS A 34 8.35 -2.65 -6.32
CA LYS A 34 8.40 -2.03 -4.99
C LYS A 34 7.00 -1.68 -4.47
N ALA A 35 6.12 -1.19 -5.33
CA ALA A 35 4.73 -0.93 -4.96
C ALA A 35 4.00 -2.24 -4.57
N ASP A 36 4.15 -3.30 -5.35
CA ASP A 36 3.56 -4.62 -5.05
C ASP A 36 4.05 -5.20 -3.72
N ALA A 37 5.33 -5.01 -3.39
CA ALA A 37 5.86 -5.42 -2.09
C ALA A 37 5.19 -4.66 -0.93
N ILE A 38 4.93 -3.36 -1.11
CA ILE A 38 4.22 -2.53 -0.13
C ILE A 38 2.77 -2.99 -0.01
N CYS A 39 2.04 -3.14 -1.12
CA CYS A 39 0.66 -3.63 -1.11
C CYS A 39 0.58 -5.02 -0.46
N GLY A 40 1.48 -5.94 -0.80
CA GLY A 40 1.54 -7.27 -0.19
C GLY A 40 1.69 -7.25 1.33
N LYS A 41 2.61 -6.43 1.85
CA LYS A 41 2.81 -6.21 3.29
C LYS A 41 1.52 -5.72 3.97
N TYR A 42 0.89 -4.67 3.44
CA TYR A 42 -0.27 -4.06 4.09
C TYR A 42 -1.56 -4.87 3.89
N ASN A 43 -1.71 -5.58 2.77
CA ASN A 43 -2.80 -6.53 2.56
C ASN A 43 -2.78 -7.66 3.57
N GLN A 44 -1.59 -8.17 3.93
CA GLN A 44 -1.46 -9.17 4.99
C GLN A 44 -1.91 -8.60 6.34
N GLN A 45 -1.56 -7.36 6.66
CA GLN A 45 -2.01 -6.70 7.89
C GLN A 45 -3.54 -6.53 7.90
N THR A 46 -4.14 -6.04 6.82
CA THR A 46 -5.60 -5.90 6.70
C THR A 46 -6.30 -7.25 6.84
N LYS A 47 -5.81 -8.30 6.18
CA LYS A 47 -6.36 -9.67 6.30
C LYS A 47 -6.33 -10.20 7.74
N SER A 48 -5.29 -9.85 8.50
CA SER A 48 -5.17 -10.28 9.91
C SER A 48 -6.19 -9.64 10.86
N LEU A 49 -6.89 -8.57 10.43
CA LEU A 49 -7.94 -7.94 11.23
C LEU A 49 -9.23 -8.77 11.30
N GLY A 50 -9.43 -9.70 10.37
CA GLY A 50 -10.63 -10.51 10.24
C GLY A 50 -11.85 -9.72 9.75
N SER A 51 -12.97 -10.43 9.60
CA SER A 51 -14.24 -9.83 9.16
C SER A 51 -15.09 -9.38 10.36
N PRO A 52 -15.71 -8.20 10.30
CA PRO A 52 -16.61 -7.74 11.35
C PRO A 52 -17.94 -8.51 11.33
N ALA A 53 -18.48 -8.83 12.50
CA ALA A 53 -19.77 -9.52 12.64
C ALA A 53 -20.99 -8.58 12.70
N ASN A 54 -20.77 -7.28 12.90
CA ASN A 54 -21.80 -6.25 13.05
C ASN A 54 -21.23 -4.86 12.79
N LEU A 55 -22.06 -3.82 12.81
CA LEU A 55 -21.65 -2.43 12.54
C LEU A 55 -20.62 -1.89 13.54
N SER A 56 -20.76 -2.20 14.84
CA SER A 56 -19.76 -1.80 15.83
C SER A 56 -18.40 -2.44 15.53
N GLY A 57 -18.39 -3.73 15.17
CA GLY A 57 -17.21 -4.43 14.70
C GLY A 57 -16.63 -3.81 13.43
N LEU A 58 -17.48 -3.42 12.47
CA LEU A 58 -17.08 -2.78 11.22
C LEU A 58 -16.37 -1.46 11.50
N GLY A 59 -16.91 -0.60 12.37
CA GLY A 59 -16.27 0.65 12.78
C GLY A 59 -14.87 0.42 13.39
N LYS A 60 -14.71 -0.60 14.24
CA LYS A 60 -13.41 -0.94 14.85
C LYS A 60 -12.40 -1.51 13.86
N VAL A 61 -12.85 -2.35 12.93
CA VAL A 61 -11.98 -2.88 11.87
C VAL A 61 -11.57 -1.75 10.92
N ALA A 62 -12.51 -0.89 10.53
CA ALA A 62 -12.23 0.26 9.67
C ALA A 62 -11.24 1.24 10.30
N ASP A 63 -11.30 1.52 11.61
CA ASP A 63 -10.27 2.31 12.32
C ASP A 63 -8.86 1.76 12.12
N LYS A 64 -8.69 0.45 12.29
CA LYS A 64 -7.40 -0.23 12.14
C LYS A 64 -6.96 -0.23 10.67
N THR A 65 -7.87 -0.51 9.74
CA THR A 65 -7.59 -0.47 8.31
C THR A 65 -7.17 0.93 7.84
N LEU A 66 -7.76 2.00 8.36
CA LEU A 66 -7.36 3.37 8.02
C LEU A 66 -5.92 3.68 8.45
N SER A 67 -5.54 3.23 9.65
CA SER A 67 -4.13 3.35 10.11
C SER A 67 -3.16 2.57 9.23
N ILE A 68 -3.58 1.38 8.75
CA ILE A 68 -2.79 0.56 7.82
C ILE A 68 -2.67 1.28 6.46
N LEU A 69 -3.76 1.82 5.92
CA LEU A 69 -3.78 2.56 4.66
C LEU A 69 -2.94 3.83 4.71
N ASP A 70 -2.95 4.58 5.83
CA ASP A 70 -2.09 5.75 6.00
C ASP A 70 -0.60 5.39 5.88
N ASN A 71 -0.20 4.29 6.52
CA ASN A 71 1.16 3.79 6.40
C ASN A 71 1.48 3.31 4.97
N ALA A 72 0.55 2.61 4.33
CA ALA A 72 0.70 2.17 2.94
C ALA A 72 0.89 3.35 1.98
N ILE A 73 -0.01 4.34 2.03
CA ILE A 73 0.08 5.57 1.23
C ILE A 73 1.40 6.31 1.51
N GLY A 74 1.80 6.39 2.78
CA GLY A 74 3.08 7.00 3.19
C GLY A 74 4.29 6.31 2.56
N ASP A 75 4.32 4.97 2.56
CA ASP A 75 5.40 4.20 1.94
C ASP A 75 5.37 4.28 0.40
N LEU A 76 4.18 4.25 -0.21
CA LEU A 76 4.02 4.38 -1.66
C LEU A 76 4.45 5.76 -2.17
N LYS A 77 4.15 6.84 -1.45
CA LYS A 77 4.58 8.22 -1.79
C LYS A 77 6.10 8.41 -1.77
N LYS A 78 6.85 7.53 -1.11
CA LYS A 78 8.33 7.56 -1.12
C LYS A 78 8.91 6.98 -2.41
N LEU A 79 8.13 6.21 -3.17
CA LEU A 79 8.56 5.67 -4.46
C LEU A 79 8.58 6.78 -5.52
N LYS A 80 9.64 6.81 -6.32
CA LYS A 80 9.78 7.75 -7.44
C LYS A 80 9.48 7.02 -8.75
N PRO A 81 8.26 7.16 -9.33
CA PRO A 81 7.97 6.56 -10.62
C PRO A 81 8.87 7.16 -11.72
N PRO A 82 9.08 6.45 -12.84
CA PRO A 82 9.71 7.05 -14.01
C PRO A 82 8.87 8.24 -14.50
N ALA A 83 9.51 9.25 -15.08
CA ALA A 83 8.85 10.49 -15.51
C ALA A 83 7.65 10.23 -16.44
N SER A 84 7.75 9.23 -17.33
CA SER A 84 6.68 8.83 -18.24
C SER A 84 5.44 8.25 -17.56
N GLU A 85 5.56 7.75 -16.32
CA GLU A 85 4.47 7.12 -15.57
C GLU A 85 3.99 7.99 -14.41
N LYS A 86 4.63 9.15 -14.17
CA LYS A 86 4.34 10.01 -13.01
C LYS A 86 2.86 10.39 -12.94
N ALA A 87 2.26 10.81 -14.05
CA ALA A 87 0.85 11.19 -14.07
C ALA A 87 -0.08 10.03 -13.70
N THR A 88 0.16 8.83 -14.25
CA THR A 88 -0.60 7.62 -13.93
C THR A 88 -0.43 7.22 -12.45
N ALA A 89 0.79 7.33 -11.91
CA ALA A 89 1.08 7.04 -10.50
C ALA A 89 0.40 8.03 -9.54
N ASP A 90 0.40 9.32 -9.88
CA ASP A 90 -0.28 10.35 -9.09
C ASP A 90 -1.82 10.14 -9.11
N GLN A 91 -2.38 9.80 -10.27
CA GLN A 91 -3.81 9.45 -10.40
C GLN A 91 -4.15 8.20 -9.59
N TRP A 92 -3.30 7.18 -9.63
CA TRP A 92 -3.48 5.95 -8.84
C TRP A 92 -3.51 6.26 -7.34
N LEU A 93 -2.51 6.99 -6.83
CA LEU A 93 -2.46 7.39 -5.42
C LEU A 93 -3.66 8.26 -5.01
N THR A 94 -4.20 9.06 -5.93
CA THR A 94 -5.43 9.82 -5.70
C THR A 94 -6.62 8.88 -5.50
N GLN A 95 -6.77 7.82 -6.30
CA GLN A 95 -7.85 6.84 -6.11
C GLN A 95 -7.70 6.06 -4.79
N VAL A 96 -6.47 5.71 -4.39
CA VAL A 96 -6.21 5.08 -3.09
C VAL A 96 -6.59 6.02 -1.93
N GLN A 97 -6.29 7.32 -2.06
CA GLN A 97 -6.67 8.32 -1.07
C GLN A 97 -8.20 8.49 -0.99
N ASN A 98 -8.89 8.56 -2.14
CA ASN A 98 -10.35 8.64 -2.16
C ASN A 98 -11.00 7.40 -1.53
N LEU A 99 -10.47 6.20 -1.79
CA LEU A 99 -10.92 4.96 -1.16
C LEU A 99 -10.73 5.00 0.37
N LYS A 100 -9.61 5.57 0.85
CA LYS A 100 -9.38 5.79 2.29
C LYS A 100 -10.45 6.71 2.87
N ASP A 101 -10.81 7.78 2.17
CA ASP A 101 -11.80 8.73 2.63
C ASP A 101 -13.21 8.11 2.66
N ASP A 102 -13.55 7.27 1.69
CA ASP A 102 -14.79 6.49 1.70
C ASP A 102 -14.83 5.49 2.87
N LEU A 103 -13.70 4.85 3.19
CA LEU A 103 -13.60 3.97 4.35
C LEU A 103 -13.75 4.73 5.67
N ALA A 104 -13.25 5.96 5.74
CA ALA A 104 -13.47 6.84 6.90
C ALA A 104 -14.95 7.19 7.07
N GLU A 105 -15.64 7.47 5.96
CA GLU A 105 -17.10 7.68 5.99
C GLU A 105 -17.84 6.42 6.43
N ILE A 106 -17.52 5.25 5.87
CA ILE A 106 -18.09 3.96 6.29
C ILE A 106 -17.88 3.71 7.79
N ARG A 107 -16.67 3.98 8.31
CA ARG A 107 -16.36 3.88 9.73
C ARG A 107 -17.29 4.75 10.57
N ASP A 108 -17.44 6.02 10.21
CA ASP A 108 -18.22 6.99 10.98
C ASP A 108 -19.71 6.62 10.98
N LYS A 109 -20.23 6.20 9.83
CA LYS A 109 -21.59 5.66 9.70
C LYS A 109 -21.79 4.39 10.51
N ALA A 110 -20.83 3.47 10.49
CA ALA A 110 -20.88 2.24 11.27
C ALA A 110 -20.86 2.52 12.78
N LYS A 111 -20.03 3.46 13.24
CA LYS A 111 -19.99 3.93 14.65
C LYS A 111 -21.31 4.58 15.08
N ALA A 112 -22.00 5.25 14.15
CA ALA A 112 -23.33 5.83 14.37
C ALA A 112 -24.48 4.81 14.29
N ASN A 113 -24.21 3.52 14.04
CA ASN A 113 -25.20 2.48 13.73
C ASN A 113 -26.09 2.81 12.52
N ASP A 114 -25.58 3.63 11.58
CA ASP A 114 -26.28 4.04 10.36
C ASP A 114 -26.04 3.02 9.24
N ALA A 115 -26.74 1.89 9.30
CA ALA A 115 -26.63 0.84 8.27
C ALA A 115 -26.97 1.34 6.85
N PRO A 116 -28.06 2.12 6.63
CA PRO A 116 -28.36 2.69 5.33
C PRO A 116 -27.27 3.65 4.84
N GLY A 117 -26.70 4.45 5.76
CA GLY A 117 -25.57 5.33 5.44
C GLY A 117 -24.33 4.56 5.02
N VAL A 118 -23.98 3.45 5.69
CA VAL A 118 -22.90 2.56 5.23
C VAL A 118 -23.18 2.06 3.81
N GLN A 119 -24.39 1.54 3.56
CA GLN A 119 -24.77 1.00 2.24
C GLN A 119 -24.69 2.06 1.13
N ALA A 120 -25.04 3.31 1.43
CA ALA A 120 -24.99 4.40 0.46
C ALA A 120 -23.56 4.76 0.00
N VAL A 121 -22.54 4.50 0.84
CA VAL A 121 -21.13 4.80 0.52
C VAL A 121 -20.47 3.68 -0.29
N LEU A 122 -20.93 2.44 -0.16
CA LEU A 122 -20.29 1.26 -0.79
C LEU A 122 -20.07 1.40 -2.30
N PRO A 123 -21.03 1.90 -3.13
CA PRO A 123 -20.81 2.02 -4.57
C PRO A 123 -19.66 2.98 -4.92
N LYS A 124 -19.53 4.08 -4.17
CA LYS A 124 -18.44 5.06 -4.34
C LYS A 124 -17.08 4.44 -3.99
N ALA A 125 -17.00 3.72 -2.87
CA ALA A 125 -15.80 2.99 -2.47
C ALA A 125 -15.39 1.94 -3.52
N GLN A 126 -16.35 1.19 -4.06
CA GLN A 126 -16.12 0.20 -5.11
C GLN A 126 -15.60 0.84 -6.41
N ASP A 127 -16.14 1.99 -6.80
CA ASP A 127 -15.69 2.73 -7.99
C ASP A 127 -14.25 3.24 -7.84
N HIS A 128 -13.91 3.88 -6.71
CA HIS A 128 -12.53 4.31 -6.45
C HIS A 128 -11.55 3.13 -6.39
N ASN A 129 -11.95 2.00 -5.79
CA ASN A 129 -11.13 0.80 -5.77
C ASN A 129 -10.91 0.22 -7.18
N SER A 130 -11.96 0.13 -7.99
CA SER A 130 -11.87 -0.36 -9.37
C SER A 130 -10.98 0.52 -10.25
N LYS A 131 -11.10 1.84 -10.12
CA LYS A 131 -10.23 2.82 -10.79
C LYS A 131 -8.78 2.70 -10.33
N SER A 132 -8.55 2.55 -9.02
CA SER A 132 -7.22 2.27 -8.46
C SER A 132 -6.61 1.01 -9.08
N ASN A 133 -7.35 -0.10 -9.09
CA ASN A 133 -6.92 -1.38 -9.64
C ASN A 133 -6.56 -1.28 -11.14
N THR A 134 -7.37 -0.54 -11.91
CA THR A 134 -7.10 -0.29 -13.34
C THR A 134 -5.79 0.48 -13.55
N LEU A 135 -5.55 1.53 -12.75
CA LEU A 135 -4.33 2.33 -12.85
C LEU A 135 -3.09 1.56 -12.39
N ALA A 136 -3.21 0.79 -11.30
CA ALA A 136 -2.16 -0.11 -10.83
C ALA A 136 -1.74 -1.11 -11.92
N ALA A 137 -2.71 -1.73 -12.61
CA ALA A 137 -2.45 -2.62 -13.73
C ALA A 137 -1.68 -1.92 -14.88
N ARG A 138 -2.06 -0.67 -15.23
CA ARG A 138 -1.34 0.14 -16.24
C ARG A 138 0.10 0.46 -15.85
N LEU A 139 0.36 0.61 -14.55
CA LEU A 139 1.68 0.82 -13.98
C LEU A 139 2.54 -0.47 -13.95
N GLY A 140 1.95 -1.62 -14.28
CA GLY A 140 2.62 -2.93 -14.31
C GLY A 140 2.60 -3.66 -12.97
N MET A 141 1.77 -3.21 -12.02
CA MET A 141 1.58 -3.86 -10.73
C MET A 141 0.67 -5.09 -10.87
N SER A 142 0.89 -6.07 -10.00
CA SER A 142 0.21 -7.38 -10.00
C SER A 142 -0.43 -7.74 -8.66
N VAL A 143 -0.04 -7.03 -7.60
CA VAL A 143 -0.60 -7.16 -6.25
C VAL A 143 -1.54 -5.98 -6.00
N CYS A 144 -1.06 -4.73 -6.19
CA CYS A 144 -1.85 -3.52 -5.95
C CYS A 144 -3.05 -3.35 -6.89
N ASN A 145 -3.27 -4.27 -7.83
CA ASN A 145 -4.34 -4.20 -8.83
C ASN A 145 -5.51 -5.15 -8.53
N ARG A 146 -5.53 -5.82 -7.37
CA ARG A 146 -6.46 -6.89 -7.02
C ARG A 146 -6.95 -6.83 -5.58
N ASP A 147 -6.94 -5.63 -5.00
CA ASP A 147 -7.36 -5.40 -3.62
C ASP A 147 -8.87 -5.19 -3.50
#